data_AF-A0A2N9BJP4-F1
#
_entry.id   AF-A0A2N9BJP4-F1
#
_cell.length_a   1.000
_cell.length_b   1.000
_cell.length_c   1.000
_cell.angle_alpha   90.00
_cell.angle_beta   90.00
_cell.angle_gamma   90.00
#
_symmetry.space_group_name_H-M   'P 1'
#
loop_
_entity.id
_entity.type
_entity.pdbx_description
1 polymer ?
#
loop_
_entity_poly.entity_id
_entity_poly.type
_entity_poly.pdbx_seq_one_letter_code
_entity_poly.pdbx_strand_id
1 'polypeptide(L)' 'MANLEAHWDEAVELTSPGWARVWRLYMAASAVGFGNNTMGVNQVLAVRTGGDGRSGMPLRRESLGTSASAPAPG' A
#
# COMPACT_ATOMS: atom_id res chain seq x y z
N MET A 1 -3.24 4.32 10.90
CA MET A 1 -4.43 4.98 11.48
C MET A 1 -4.07 6.09 12.45
N ALA A 2 -2.96 5.98 13.19
CA ALA A 2 -2.42 7.03 14.07
C ALA A 2 -2.44 8.44 13.43
N ASN A 3 -2.03 8.57 12.15
CA ASN A 3 -2.04 9.87 11.48
C ASN A 3 -3.47 10.44 11.32
N LEU A 4 -4.46 9.63 10.91
CA LEU A 4 -5.84 10.11 10.80
C LEU A 4 -6.42 10.52 12.16
N GLU A 5 -6.02 9.84 13.23
CA GLU A 5 -6.47 10.17 14.60
C GLU A 5 -5.77 11.41 15.14
N ALA A 6 -4.49 11.61 14.80
CA ALA A 6 -3.71 12.80 15.17
C ALA A 6 -4.21 14.07 14.46
N HIS A 7 -4.72 13.93 13.23
CA HIS A 7 -5.20 15.03 12.39
C HIS A 7 -6.73 15.02 12.24
N TRP A 8 -7.45 14.61 13.28
CA TRP A 8 -8.90 14.41 13.20
C TRP A 8 -9.67 15.68 12.83
N ASP A 9 -9.38 16.81 13.47
CA ASP A 9 -10.10 18.06 13.25
C ASP A 9 -9.92 18.56 11.82
N GLU A 10 -8.68 18.53 11.31
CA GLU A 10 -8.35 18.85 9.92
C GLU A 10 -9.08 17.91 8.94
N ALA A 11 -9.13 16.60 9.22
CA ALA A 11 -9.85 15.64 8.39
C ALA A 11 -11.36 15.92 8.36
N VAL A 12 -11.93 16.39 9.46
CA VAL A 12 -13.33 16.80 9.56
C VAL A 12 -13.59 18.08 8.76
N GLU A 13 -12.71 19.07 8.85
CA GLU A 13 -12.81 20.34 8.10
C GLU A 13 -12.72 20.12 6.58
N LEU A 14 -11.82 19.23 6.14
CA LEU A 14 -11.66 18.90 4.71
C LEU A 14 -12.82 18.08 4.13
N THR A 15 -13.62 17.43 5.00
CA THR A 15 -14.70 16.53 4.56
C THR A 15 -15.98 16.81 5.34
N SER A 16 -16.28 15.96 6.33
CA SER A 16 -17.30 16.14 7.36
C SER A 16 -17.06 15.11 8.48
N PRO A 17 -17.69 15.25 9.66
CA PRO A 17 -17.60 14.23 10.71
C PRO A 17 -18.07 12.85 10.25
N GLY A 18 -19.05 12.80 9.34
CA GLY A 18 -19.56 11.54 8.79
C GLY A 18 -18.51 10.85 7.90
N TRP A 19 -17.90 11.60 7.00
CA TRP A 19 -16.89 11.08 6.09
C TRP A 19 -15.59 10.67 6.81
N ALA A 20 -15.14 11.46 7.78
CA ALA A 20 -14.00 11.11 8.63
C ALA A 20 -14.22 9.78 9.38
N ARG A 21 -15.45 9.54 9.88
CA ARG A 21 -15.82 8.26 10.53
C ARG A 21 -15.84 7.09 9.56
N VAL A 22 -16.32 7.27 8.33
CA VAL A 22 -16.30 6.22 7.30
C VAL A 22 -14.85 5.82 7.00
N TRP A 23 -13.95 6.79 6.82
CA TRP A 23 -12.53 6.52 6.60
C TRP A 23 -11.87 5.79 7.78
N ARG A 24 -12.19 6.22 9.01
CA ARG A 24 -11.76 5.56 10.24
C ARG A 24 -12.20 4.09 10.28
N LEU A 25 -13.47 3.81 9.98
CA LEU A 25 -14.00 2.45 9.93
C LEU A 25 -13.38 1.62 8.80
N TYR A 26 -13.22 2.20 7.61
CA TYR A 26 -12.57 1.55 6.48
C TYR A 26 -11.15 1.10 6.82
N MET A 27 -10.34 1.97 7.42
CA MET A 27 -8.96 1.65 7.79
C MET A 27 -8.90 0.59 8.90
N ALA A 28 -9.77 0.68 9.91
CA ALA A 28 -9.86 -0.33 10.96
C ALA A 28 -10.26 -1.71 10.42
N ALA A 29 -11.30 -1.77 9.57
CA ALA A 29 -11.73 -3.00 8.92
C ALA A 29 -10.65 -3.57 7.99
N SER A 30 -9.92 -2.70 7.28
CA SER A 30 -8.81 -3.09 6.41
C SER A 30 -7.66 -3.72 7.20
N ALA A 31 -7.29 -3.13 8.35
CA ALA A 31 -6.26 -3.69 9.22
C ALA A 31 -6.66 -5.09 9.73
N VAL A 32 -7.91 -5.28 10.13
CA VAL A 32 -8.44 -6.60 10.52
C VAL A 32 -8.44 -7.58 9.35
N GLY A 33 -8.85 -7.15 8.15
CA GLY A 33 -8.87 -8.00 6.96
C GLY A 33 -7.48 -8.50 6.55
N PHE A 34 -6.46 -7.64 6.65
CA PHE A 34 -5.07 -8.06 6.47
C PHE A 34 -4.60 -9.00 7.59
N GLY A 35 -4.89 -8.68 8.85
CA GLY A 35 -4.52 -9.53 9.99
C GLY A 35 -5.13 -10.93 9.94
N ASN A 36 -6.35 -11.04 9.40
CA ASN A 36 -7.06 -12.31 9.23
C ASN A 36 -6.76 -13.01 7.90
N ASN A 37 -5.88 -12.46 7.07
CA ASN A 37 -5.54 -13.00 5.74
C ASN A 37 -6.78 -13.16 4.82
N THR A 38 -7.80 -12.32 4.99
CA THR A 38 -8.99 -12.25 4.12
C THR A 38 -8.87 -11.16 3.05
N MET A 39 -7.87 -10.30 3.17
CA MET A 39 -7.46 -9.31 2.17
C MET A 39 -5.95 -9.40 1.95
N GLY A 40 -5.50 -9.09 0.73
CA GLY A 40 -4.09 -9.13 0.36
C GLY A 40 -3.77 -8.13 -0.76
N VAL A 41 -2.47 -7.88 -0.96
CA VAL A 41 -1.96 -7.05 -2.07
C VAL A 41 -1.10 -7.94 -2.96
N ASN A 42 -1.35 -7.89 -4.26
CA ASN A 42 -0.59 -8.65 -5.24
C ASN A 42 0.42 -7.72 -5.95
N GLN A 43 1.70 -8.05 -5.84
CA GLN A 43 2.74 -7.43 -6.65
C GLN A 43 2.99 -8.29 -7.88
N VAL A 44 2.61 -7.79 -9.06
CA VAL A 44 2.75 -8.49 -10.33
C VAL A 44 3.81 -7.79 -11.17
N LEU A 45 4.85 -8.52 -11.55
CA LEU A 45 5.90 -8.06 -12.46
C LEU A 45 5.66 -8.66 -13.84
N ALA A 46 5.29 -7.83 -14.81
CA ALA A 46 5.10 -8.21 -16.20
C ALA A 46 6.12 -7.50 -17.09
N VAL A 47 6.66 -8.22 -18.08
CA VAL A 47 7.58 -7.68 -19.07
C VAL A 47 7.06 -7.92 -20.47
N ARG A 48 7.33 -6.99 -21.38
CA ARG A 48 7.18 -7.23 -22.81
C ARG A 48 8.48 -7.86 -23.32
N THR A 49 8.39 -9.05 -23.90
CA THR A 49 9.57 -9.77 -24.41
C THR A 49 10.13 -9.15 -25.69
N GLY A 50 11.44 -9.27 -25.89
CA GLY A 50 12.12 -8.90 -27.14
C GLY A 50 11.89 -9.93 -28.26
N GLY A 51 12.48 -9.68 -29.44
CA GLY A 51 12.38 -10.58 -30.61
C GLY A 51 13.00 -11.97 -30.41
N ASP A 52 13.84 -12.13 -29.38
CA ASP A 52 14.41 -13.40 -28.94
C ASP A 52 13.55 -14.11 -27.88
N GLY A 53 12.39 -13.54 -27.51
CA GLY A 53 11.46 -14.09 -26.52
C GLY A 53 11.94 -13.98 -25.07
N ARG A 54 13.08 -13.34 -24.80
CA ARG A 54 13.62 -13.24 -23.44
C ARG A 54 12.97 -12.10 -22.67
N SER A 55 12.78 -12.32 -21.36
CA SER A 55 12.20 -11.33 -20.45
C SER A 55 13.18 -10.24 -20.03
N GLY A 56 14.49 -10.49 -20.15
CA GLY A 56 15.55 -9.63 -19.60
C GLY A 56 15.68 -9.67 -18.07
N MET A 57 14.81 -10.42 -17.38
CA MET A 57 14.87 -10.55 -15.92
C MET A 57 15.93 -11.59 -15.50
N PRO A 58 16.66 -11.34 -14.40
CA PRO A 58 17.54 -12.33 -13.80
C PRO A 58 16.80 -13.62 -13.46
N LEU A 59 17.48 -14.76 -13.61
CA LEU A 59 16.91 -16.09 -13.28
C LEU A 59 16.64 -16.27 -11.78
N ARG A 60 17.23 -15.43 -10.93
CA ARG A 60 17.05 -15.45 -9.47
C ARG A 60 16.56 -14.10 -8.98
N ARG A 61 15.75 -14.13 -7.93
CA ARG A 61 15.11 -12.94 -7.33
C ARG A 61 16.05 -12.11 -6.45
N GLU A 62 17.28 -12.55 -6.24
CA GLU A 62 18.29 -11.84 -5.44
C GLU A 62 18.49 -10.39 -5.92
N SER A 63 18.40 -10.15 -7.23
CA SER A 63 18.47 -8.81 -7.82
C SER A 63 17.29 -7.91 -7.47
N LEU A 64 16.16 -8.46 -7.03
CA LEU A 64 14.98 -7.69 -6.60
C LEU A 64 15.09 -7.26 -5.13
N GLY A 65 15.97 -7.90 -4.36
CA GLY A 65 16.03 -7.80 -2.90
C GLY A 65 16.83 -6.61 -2.35
N THR A 66 16.93 -5.48 -3.05
CA THR A 66 17.60 -4.29 -2.51
C THR A 66 16.95 -3.02 -3.02
N SER A 67 16.29 -2.29 -2.11
CA SER A 67 15.87 -0.91 -2.32
C SER A 67 16.01 -0.13 -1.02
N ALA A 68 16.47 1.12 -1.16
CA ALA A 68 16.81 2.04 -0.08
C ALA A 68 15.64 2.32 0.87
N SER A 69 15.97 2.60 2.13
CA SER A 69 15.05 3.17 3.13
C SER A 69 14.34 4.39 2.55
N ALA A 70 13.00 4.34 2.48
CA ALA A 70 12.19 5.51 2.17
C ALA A 70 12.38 6.59 3.26
N PRO A 71 12.50 7.89 2.92
CA PRO A 71 12.51 8.94 3.93
C PRO A 71 11.16 8.96 4.66
N ALA A 72 11.21 9.13 5.99
CA ALA A 72 10.04 9.24 6.84
C ALA A 72 9.15 10.42 6.38
N PRO A 73 7.82 10.26 6.28
CA PRO A 73 6.94 11.39 6.07
C PRO A 73 7.04 12.30 7.30
N GLY A 74 7.46 13.54 7.07
CA GLY A 74 7.49 14.60 8.08
C GLY A 74 6.11 15.14 8.43
#